data_AF-A0A7K2LUD6-F1
#
_entry.id   AF-A0A7K2LUD6-F1
#
_cell.length_a   1.000
_cell.length_b   1.000
_cell.length_c   1.000
_cell.angle_alpha   90.00
_cell.angle_beta   90.00
_cell.angle_gamma   90.00
#
_symmetry.space_group_name_H-M   'P 1'
#
loop_
_entity.id
_entity.type
_entity.pdbx_description
1 polymer ?
#
loop_
_entity_poly.entity_id
_entity_poly.type
_entity_poly.pdbx_seq_one_letter_code
_entity_poly.pdbx_strand_id
1 'polypeptide(L)' 'PVDTVALARLTAADAFPARVEHGAALREFTGAAAPVRDADAVASPEPPGGAFGIG' A
#
# COMPACT_ATOMS: atom_id res chain seq x y z
N PRO A 1 -17.75 6.72 -4.35
CA PRO A 1 -17.01 5.53 -4.82
C PRO A 1 -15.61 5.97 -5.29
N VAL A 2 -14.58 5.15 -5.11
CA VAL A 2 -13.20 5.48 -5.52
C VAL A 2 -13.03 5.21 -7.02
N ASP A 3 -12.43 6.14 -7.76
CA ASP A 3 -12.14 5.98 -9.18
C ASP A 3 -10.83 5.19 -9.41
N THR A 4 -10.98 3.88 -9.58
CA THR A 4 -9.83 2.97 -9.75
C THR A 4 -9.14 3.11 -11.11
N VAL A 5 -9.84 3.61 -12.14
CA VAL A 5 -9.25 3.79 -13.48
C VAL A 5 -8.31 5.00 -13.48
N ALA A 6 -8.74 6.10 -12.86
CA ALA A 6 -7.88 7.26 -12.68
C ALA A 6 -6.64 6.89 -11.85
N LEU A 7 -6.82 6.16 -10.74
CA LEU A 7 -5.70 5.72 -9.90
C LEU A 7 -4.74 4.80 -10.66
N ALA A 8 -5.23 3.85 -11.46
CA ALA A 8 -4.36 2.94 -12.21
C ALA A 8 -3.44 3.69 -13.19
N ARG A 9 -3.94 4.76 -13.82
CA ARG A 9 -3.12 5.60 -14.71
C ARG A 9 -2.07 6.38 -13.93
N LEU A 10 -2.44 6.93 -12.76
CA LEU A 10 -1.52 7.69 -11.91
C LEU A 10 -0.42 6.78 -11.34
N THR A 11 -0.76 5.61 -10.79
CA THR A 11 0.23 4.70 -10.21
C THR A 11 1.17 4.10 -11.24
N ALA A 12 0.70 3.89 -12.48
CA ALA A 12 1.54 3.40 -13.56
C ALA A 12 2.54 4.46 -14.07
N ALA A 13 2.28 5.75 -13.81
CA ALA A 13 3.11 6.87 -14.24
C ALA A 13 4.13 7.33 -13.18
N ASP A 14 4.17 6.68 -12.00
CA ASP A 14 5.13 6.98 -10.95
C ASP A 14 6.57 6.65 -11.39
N ALA A 15 7.57 7.31 -10.79
CA ALA A 15 8.98 6.98 -10.96
C ALA A 15 9.27 5.52 -10.58
N PHE A 16 8.48 4.96 -9.66
CA PHE A 16 8.43 3.54 -9.33
C PHE A 16 7.04 2.97 -9.72
N PRO A 17 6.86 2.47 -10.95
CA PRO A 17 5.55 2.06 -11.44
C PRO A 17 4.85 1.03 -10.54
N ALA A 18 3.58 1.28 -10.25
CA ALA A 18 2.74 0.46 -9.40
C ALA A 18 1.38 0.15 -10.04
N ARG A 19 0.65 -0.81 -9.46
CA ARG A 19 -0.69 -1.23 -9.90
C ARG A 19 -1.73 -1.02 -8.80
N VAL A 20 -2.97 -0.76 -9.21
CA VAL A 20 -4.11 -0.64 -8.29
C VAL A 20 -4.81 -1.98 -8.15
N GLU A 21 -4.91 -2.48 -6.91
CA GLU A 21 -5.69 -3.67 -6.56
C GLU A 21 -7.02 -3.26 -5.90
N HIS A 22 -8.14 -3.81 -6.39
CA HIS A 22 -9.47 -3.51 -5.84
C HIS A 22 -10.41 -4.72 -5.93
N GLY A 23 -11.36 -4.83 -5.00
CA GLY A 23 -12.39 -5.87 -5.02
C GLY A 23 -11.83 -7.25 -4.71
N ALA A 24 -11.95 -8.20 -5.66
CA ALA A 24 -11.62 -9.61 -5.43
C ALA A 24 -10.12 -9.84 -5.18
N ALA A 25 -9.26 -9.23 -6.00
CA ALA A 25 -7.81 -9.37 -5.86
C ALA A 25 -7.30 -8.81 -4.52
N LEU A 26 -7.86 -7.68 -4.07
CA LEU A 26 -7.54 -7.12 -2.75
C LEU A 26 -7.96 -8.06 -1.61
N ARG A 27 -9.15 -8.67 -1.70
CA ARG A 27 -9.62 -9.65 -0.70
C ARG A 27 -8.74 -10.89 -0.64
N GLU A 28 -8.32 -11.39 -1.80
CA GLU A 28 -7.38 -12.52 -1.88
C GLU A 28 -6.04 -12.15 -1.25
N PHE A 29 -5.49 -10.99 -1.58
CA PHE A 29 -4.23 -10.48 -1.02
C PHE A 29 -4.27 -10.38 0.50
N THR A 30 -5.36 -9.86 1.08
CA THR A 30 -5.49 -9.77 2.54
C THR A 30 -5.67 -11.12 3.22
N GLY A 31 -6.19 -12.13 2.52
CA GLY A 31 -6.42 -13.47 3.05
C GLY A 31 -7.19 -13.45 4.37
N ALA A 32 -6.63 -14.11 5.39
CA ALA A 32 -7.18 -14.17 6.75
C ALA A 32 -6.54 -13.18 7.73
N ALA A 33 -5.81 -12.17 7.23
CA ALA A 33 -5.16 -11.18 8.09
C ALA A 33 -6.19 -10.42 8.94
N ALA A 34 -5.97 -10.38 10.25
CA ALA A 34 -6.82 -9.66 11.17
C ALA A 34 -6.43 -8.17 11.22
N PRO A 35 -7.38 -7.25 11.38
CA PRO A 35 -7.08 -5.84 11.62
C PRO A 35 -6.28 -5.64 12.91
N VAL A 36 -5.23 -4.82 12.85
CA VAL A 36 -4.53 -4.33 14.05
C VAL A 36 -5.34 -3.17 14.62
N ARG A 37 -5.72 -3.25 15.90
CA ARG A 37 -6.43 -2.18 16.61
C ARG A 37 -5.42 -1.28 17.32
N ASP A 38 -5.84 -0.06 17.66
CA ASP A 38 -4.99 0.90 18.38
C ASP A 38 -4.39 0.32 19.67
N ALA A 39 -5.14 -0.50 20.41
CA ALA A 39 -4.68 -1.14 21.64
C ALA A 39 -3.61 -2.23 21.41
N ASP A 40 -3.56 -2.79 20.19
CA ASP A 40 -2.65 -3.87 19.80
C ASP A 40 -1.48 -3.35 18.94
N ALA A 41 -1.51 -2.06 18.56
CA ALA A 41 -0.50 -1.46 17.70
C ALA A 41 0.85 -1.31 18.42
N VAL A 42 1.92 -1.69 17.74
CA VAL A 42 3.31 -1.47 18.19
C VAL A 42 3.96 -0.39 17.34
N ALA A 43 4.98 0.26 17.89
CA ALA A 43 5.74 1.26 17.13
C ALA A 43 6.37 0.64 15.87
N SER A 44 6.28 1.35 14.74
CA SER A 44 7.00 0.99 13.53
C SER A 44 8.51 0.98 13.80
N PRO A 45 9.27 0.04 13.19
CA PRO A 45 10.72 0.08 13.27
C PRO A 45 11.26 1.35 12.59
N GLU A 46 12.40 1.84 13.08
CA GLU A 46 13.10 2.95 12.43
C GLU A 46 13.49 2.53 11.00
N PRO A 47 13.17 3.35 9.97
CA PRO A 47 13.54 3.04 8.60
C PRO A 47 15.05 2.90 8.44
N PRO A 48 15.53 2.00 7.56
CA PRO A 48 16.95 1.90 7.24
C PRO A 48 17.53 3.23 6.75
N GLY A 49 18.81 3.48 7.05
CA GLY A 49 19.51 4.67 6.57
C GLY A 49 19.41 4.79 5.04
N GLY A 50 19.02 5.97 4.55
CA GLY A 50 18.83 6.23 3.12
C GLY A 50 17.47 5.83 2.55
N ALA A 51 16.53 5.30 3.36
CA ALA A 51 15.18 4.95 2.90
C ALA A 51 14.40 6.13 2.28
N PHE A 52 14.75 7.37 2.65
CA PHE A 52 14.20 8.61 2.09
C PHE A 52 15.24 9.42 1.30
N GLY A 53 16.38 8.81 0.98
CA GLY A 53 17.31 9.38 0.02
C GLY A 53 16.69 9.29 -1.37
N ILE A 54 16.45 10.42 -2.01
CA ILE A 54 16.32 10.49 -3.46
C ILE A 54 17.72 10.22 -4.03
N GLY A 55 17.82 9.22 -4.91
CA GLY A 55 19.08 8.79 -5.53
C GLY A 55 19.84 9.92 -6.23
#